data_AF-A0AA51Q611-F1
#
_entry.id   AF-A0AA51Q611-F1
#
_cell.length_a   1.000
_cell.length_b   1.000
_cell.length_c   1.000
_cell.angle_alpha   90.00
_cell.angle_beta   90.00
_cell.angle_gamma   90.00
#
_symmetry.space_group_name_H-M   'P 1'
#
loop_
_entity.id
_entity.type
_entity.pdbx_description
1 polymer ?
#
loop_
_entity_poly.entity_id
_entity_poly.type
_entity_poly.pdbx_seq_one_letter_code
_entity_poly.pdbx_strand_id
1 'polypeptide(L)'
;MTIEGKHIIIDGFECDSLHLNNVTFLEKLCKKAALDAGMEILYSYFHQFQPQGVTGMLVLSTSHISIHTWPEERYASFDLYTCGNPDLIAPVNFLLKELSTKKAMMYSIDRGISHPQLIKCEEITTIDPSIGGNST
;
A
#
# COMPACT_ATOMS: atom_id res chain seq x y z
N MET A 1 -14.80 6.70 -23.52
CA MET A 1 -13.87 6.17 -22.51
C MET A 1 -14.29 6.73 -21.17
N THR A 2 -14.89 5.91 -20.32
CA THR A 2 -15.07 6.26 -18.90
C THR A 2 -13.70 6.20 -18.24
N ILE A 3 -13.32 7.27 -17.53
CA ILE A 3 -12.13 7.25 -16.67
C ILE A 3 -12.54 6.41 -15.47
N GLU A 4 -12.21 5.13 -15.46
CA GLU A 4 -12.45 4.24 -14.34
C GLU A 4 -11.11 3.99 -13.65
N GLY A 5 -10.99 4.45 -12.41
CA GLY A 5 -9.83 4.15 -11.59
C GLY A 5 -10.23 3.88 -10.15
N LYS A 6 -9.37 3.17 -9.44
CA LYS A 6 -9.56 2.83 -8.03
C LYS A 6 -8.34 3.25 -7.26
N HIS A 7 -8.56 4.00 -6.18
CA HIS A 7 -7.51 4.50 -5.32
C HIS A 7 -7.73 3.95 -3.91
N ILE A 8 -6.83 3.08 -3.48
CA ILE A 8 -6.79 2.59 -2.10
C ILE A 8 -5.75 3.40 -1.34
N ILE A 9 -6.14 4.00 -0.23
CA ILE A 9 -5.27 4.74 0.69
C ILE A 9 -5.25 3.98 2.00
N ILE A 10 -4.07 3.75 2.56
CA ILE A 10 -3.86 2.94 3.75
C ILE A 10 -3.06 3.72 4.79
N ASP A 11 -3.57 3.74 6.01
CA ASP A 11 -2.83 4.09 7.22
C ASP A 11 -2.49 2.80 7.98
N GLY A 12 -1.22 2.40 7.98
CA GLY A 12 -0.71 1.20 8.64
C GLY A 12 -0.04 1.53 9.97
N PHE A 13 -0.46 0.84 11.03
CA PHE A 13 -0.01 1.04 12.41
C PHE A 13 0.70 -0.20 12.96
N GLU A 14 1.56 0.04 13.95
CA GLU A 14 2.33 -0.99 14.65
C GLU A 14 3.21 -1.84 13.70
N CYS A 15 3.71 -1.21 12.63
CA CYS A 15 4.59 -1.86 11.66
C CYS A 15 5.98 -2.14 12.26
N ASP A 16 6.79 -2.95 11.58
CA ASP A 16 8.19 -3.18 11.95
C ASP A 16 9.04 -1.93 11.63
N SER A 17 9.59 -1.28 12.65
CA SER A 17 10.37 -0.05 12.48
C SER A 17 11.66 -0.24 11.67
N LEU A 18 12.26 -1.44 11.66
CA LEU A 18 13.44 -1.75 10.85
C LEU A 18 13.07 -1.82 9.36
N HIS A 19 11.90 -2.38 9.04
CA HIS A 19 11.38 -2.37 7.67
C HIS A 19 11.02 -0.95 7.21
N LEU A 20 10.37 -0.17 8.08
CA LEU A 20 10.00 1.21 7.79
C LEU A 20 11.22 2.13 7.53
N ASN A 21 12.38 1.81 8.10
CA ASN A 21 13.60 2.60 7.94
C ASN A 21 14.58 2.03 6.91
N ASN A 22 14.12 1.17 5.99
CA ASN A 22 14.98 0.54 4.99
C ASN A 22 14.49 0.85 3.57
N VAL A 23 15.09 1.87 2.95
CA VAL A 23 14.76 2.31 1.59
C VAL A 23 14.86 1.20 0.54
N THR A 24 15.85 0.32 0.64
CA THR A 24 16.06 -0.76 -0.35
C THR A 24 14.99 -1.85 -0.21
N PHE A 25 14.58 -2.14 1.03
CA PHE A 25 13.48 -3.05 1.30
C PHE A 25 12.17 -2.48 0.75
N LEU A 26 11.83 -1.23 1.08
CA LEU A 26 10.59 -0.60 0.66
C LEU A 26 10.48 -0.46 -0.86
N GLU A 27 11.57 -0.10 -1.55
CA GLU A 27 11.59 -0.04 -3.01
C GLU A 27 11.28 -1.42 -3.63
N LYS A 28 11.95 -2.48 -3.16
CA LYS A 28 11.71 -3.85 -3.63
C LYS A 28 10.28 -4.31 -3.32
N LEU A 29 9.78 -3.98 -2.12
CA LEU A 29 8.46 -4.34 -1.66
C LEU A 29 7.38 -3.72 -2.55
N CYS A 30 7.43 -2.41 -2.78
CA CYS A 30 6.48 -1.71 -3.66
C CYS A 30 6.57 -2.22 -5.10
N LYS A 31 7.79 -2.45 -5.63
CA LYS A 31 7.97 -3.01 -6.99
C LYS A 31 7.32 -4.38 -7.11
N LYS A 32 7.51 -5.25 -6.11
CA LYS A 32 6.88 -6.57 -6.10
C LYS A 32 5.35 -6.47 -6.07
N ALA A 33 4.79 -5.60 -5.22
CA ALA A 33 3.35 -5.39 -5.16
C ALA A 33 2.77 -4.93 -6.51
N ALA A 34 3.44 -4.00 -7.21
CA ALA A 34 3.04 -3.54 -8.54
C ALA A 34 3.11 -4.67 -9.58
N LEU A 35 4.21 -5.42 -9.63
CA LEU A 35 4.41 -6.50 -10.60
C LEU A 35 3.43 -7.66 -10.40
N ASP A 36 3.19 -8.06 -9.15
CA ASP A 36 2.21 -9.10 -8.82
C ASP A 36 0.77 -8.67 -9.18
N ALA A 37 0.49 -7.36 -9.18
CA ALA A 37 -0.78 -6.78 -9.63
C ALA A 37 -0.85 -6.54 -11.15
N GLY A 38 0.17 -6.96 -11.92
CA GLY A 38 0.21 -6.82 -13.37
C GLY A 38 0.42 -5.38 -13.87
N MET A 39 0.96 -4.50 -13.01
CA MET A 39 1.17 -3.09 -13.34
C MET A 39 2.52 -2.88 -14.04
N GLU A 40 2.53 -1.97 -15.02
CA GLU A 40 3.75 -1.56 -15.70
C GLU A 40 4.41 -0.39 -14.94
N ILE A 41 5.65 -0.59 -14.50
CA ILE A 41 6.44 0.40 -13.79
C ILE A 41 7.26 1.22 -14.80
N LEU A 42 7.01 2.52 -14.87
CA LEU A 42 7.79 3.44 -15.69
C LEU A 42 9.01 3.98 -14.94
N TYR A 43 8.81 4.41 -13.70
CA TYR A 43 9.87 4.99 -12.87
C TYR A 43 9.71 4.59 -11.39
N SER A 44 10.81 4.63 -10.66
CA SER A 44 10.86 4.36 -9.24
C SER A 44 11.78 5.37 -8.56
N TYR A 45 11.26 6.06 -7.54
CA TYR A 45 11.98 7.06 -6.77
C TYR A 45 11.79 6.80 -5.29
N PHE A 46 12.87 6.58 -4.57
CA PHE A 46 12.85 6.34 -3.13
C PHE A 46 13.94 7.16 -2.45
N HIS A 47 13.62 7.78 -1.34
CA HIS A 47 14.51 8.64 -0.58
C HIS A 47 14.52 8.23 0.89
N GLN A 48 15.72 7.94 1.40
CA GLN A 48 15.98 7.69 2.81
C GLN A 48 16.26 9.02 3.51
N PHE A 49 15.43 9.39 4.47
CA PHE A 49 15.64 10.57 5.30
C PHE A 49 16.60 10.30 6.46
N GLN A 50 17.12 11.39 7.01
CA GLN A 50 17.88 11.42 8.26
C GLN A 50 17.06 12.17 9.32
N PRO A 51 16.98 11.68 10.57
CA PRO A 51 17.66 10.49 11.08
C PRO A 51 17.05 9.15 10.63
N GLN A 52 15.79 9.15 10.17
CA GLN A 52 15.09 7.94 9.74
C GLN A 52 13.87 8.27 8.88
N GLY A 53 13.24 7.24 8.33
CA GLY A 53 12.03 7.33 7.50
C GLY A 53 12.33 7.35 6.02
N VAL A 54 11.32 6.98 5.23
CA VAL A 54 11.42 6.84 3.78
C VAL A 54 10.21 7.45 3.11
N THR A 55 10.44 8.15 1.99
CA THR A 55 9.39 8.43 1.01
C THR A 55 9.72 7.69 -0.28
N GLY A 56 8.71 7.03 -0.85
CA GLY A 56 8.83 6.23 -2.06
C GLY A 56 7.66 6.47 -3.00
N MET A 57 7.94 6.43 -4.31
CA MET A 57 6.92 6.48 -5.35
C MET A 57 7.30 5.61 -6.54
N LEU A 58 6.33 4.84 -7.02
CA LEU A 58 6.36 4.21 -8.32
C LEU A 58 5.44 4.98 -9.26
N VAL A 59 5.98 5.42 -10.38
CA VAL A 59 5.20 5.97 -11.49
C VAL A 59 4.82 4.80 -12.38
N LEU A 60 3.53 4.58 -12.55
CA LEU A 60 2.99 3.51 -13.38
C LEU A 60 2.46 4.10 -14.70
N SER A 61 2.25 3.26 -15.72
CA SER A 61 1.81 3.71 -17.05
C SER A 61 0.54 4.57 -17.03
N THR A 62 -0.35 4.37 -16.06
CA THR A 62 -1.59 5.14 -15.92
C THR A 62 -1.90 5.63 -14.51
N SER A 63 -1.00 5.43 -13.53
CA SER A 63 -1.30 5.67 -12.11
C SER A 63 -0.03 5.69 -11.24
N HIS A 64 -0.11 5.34 -9.94
CA HIS A 64 1.05 5.30 -9.05
C HIS A 64 0.85 4.39 -7.83
N ILE A 65 1.97 4.07 -7.18
CA ILE A 65 2.02 3.61 -5.79
C ILE A 65 2.90 4.59 -5.02
N SER A 66 2.46 5.05 -3.85
CA SER A 66 3.27 5.89 -2.96
C SER A 66 3.37 5.29 -1.56
N ILE A 67 4.46 5.61 -0.85
CA ILE A 67 4.66 5.22 0.55
C ILE A 67 5.46 6.30 1.31
N HIS A 68 5.03 6.57 2.52
CA HIS A 68 5.68 7.45 3.49
C HIS A 68 5.75 6.73 4.84
N THR A 69 6.93 6.73 5.47
CA THR A 69 7.14 5.98 6.71
C THR A 69 7.66 6.85 7.85
N TRP A 70 7.20 6.55 9.06
CA TRP A 70 7.62 7.12 10.34
C TRP A 70 8.01 5.98 11.28
N PRO A 71 9.27 5.49 11.22
CA PRO A 71 9.75 4.37 12.03
C PRO A 71 9.56 4.56 13.55
N GLU A 72 9.71 5.78 14.06
CA GLU A 72 9.51 6.17 15.45
C GLU A 72 8.08 5.92 15.93
N GLU A 73 7.10 6.16 15.07
CA GLU A 73 5.68 5.96 15.37
C GLU A 73 5.19 4.57 14.93
N ARG A 74 6.08 3.74 14.38
CA ARG A 74 5.74 2.45 13.75
C ARG A 74 4.59 2.59 12.74
N TYR A 75 4.59 3.71 11.99
CA TYR A 75 3.52 4.12 11.11
C TYR A 75 3.98 4.20 9.65
N ALA A 76 3.11 3.76 8.73
CA ALA A 76 3.28 3.95 7.30
C ALA A 76 1.96 4.43 6.67
N SER A 77 2.04 5.47 5.85
CA SER A 77 0.97 5.87 4.95
C SER A 77 1.34 5.44 3.55
N PHE A 78 0.48 4.71 2.86
CA PHE A 78 0.74 4.29 1.49
C PHE A 78 -0.54 4.20 0.67
N ASP A 79 -0.41 4.38 -0.63
CA ASP A 79 -1.54 4.31 -1.54
C ASP A 79 -1.23 3.54 -2.82
N LEU A 80 -2.28 2.95 -3.37
CA LEU A 80 -2.26 2.25 -4.64
C LEU A 80 -3.37 2.86 -5.49
N TYR A 81 -2.97 3.65 -6.47
CA TYR A 81 -3.87 4.13 -7.50
C TYR A 81 -3.69 3.28 -8.76
N THR A 82 -4.79 2.85 -9.35
CA THR A 82 -4.82 2.16 -10.65
C THR A 82 -5.93 2.69 -11.54
N CYS A 83 -5.73 2.56 -12.85
CA CYS A 83 -6.81 2.63 -13.84
C CYS A 83 -7.36 1.23 -14.12
N GLY A 84 -8.61 1.16 -14.56
CA GLY A 84 -9.34 -0.10 -14.73
C GLY A 84 -9.84 -0.70 -13.41
N ASN A 85 -10.10 -2.01 -13.43
CA ASN A 85 -10.63 -2.75 -12.27
C ASN A 85 -9.72 -3.94 -11.86
N PRO A 86 -8.41 -3.74 -11.60
CA PRO A 86 -7.60 -4.80 -11.03
C PRO A 86 -7.93 -5.00 -9.55
N ASP A 87 -7.78 -6.24 -9.07
CA ASP A 87 -7.92 -6.56 -7.66
C ASP A 87 -6.74 -6.00 -6.87
N LEU A 88 -6.99 -4.90 -6.15
CA LEU A 88 -6.01 -4.26 -5.28
C LEU A 88 -5.92 -4.87 -3.86
N ILE A 89 -6.80 -5.82 -3.51
CA ILE A 89 -6.80 -6.42 -2.17
C ILE A 89 -5.56 -7.31 -1.97
N ALA A 90 -5.20 -8.10 -2.98
CA ALA A 90 -4.00 -8.95 -2.93
C ALA A 90 -2.70 -8.15 -2.72
N PRO A 91 -2.37 -7.09 -3.50
CA PRO A 91 -1.17 -6.31 -3.27
C PRO A 91 -1.22 -5.54 -1.94
N VAL A 92 -2.38 -5.05 -1.50
CA VAL A 92 -2.52 -4.41 -0.18
C VAL A 92 -2.21 -5.39 0.96
N ASN A 93 -2.80 -6.59 0.93
CA ASN A 93 -2.54 -7.62 1.94
C ASN A 93 -1.07 -8.05 1.96
N PHE A 94 -0.44 -8.13 0.79
CA PHE A 94 0.99 -8.40 0.69
C PHE A 94 1.82 -7.29 1.37
N LEU A 95 1.56 -6.02 1.08
CA LEU A 95 2.25 -4.89 1.72
C LEU A 95 2.08 -4.89 3.24
N LEU A 96 0.84 -5.05 3.73
CA LEU A 96 0.54 -5.09 5.17
C LEU A 96 1.28 -6.23 5.88
N LYS A 97 1.36 -7.40 5.25
CA LYS A 97 2.07 -8.56 5.78
C LYS A 97 3.57 -8.30 5.88
N GLU A 98 4.20 -7.81 4.80
CA GLU A 98 5.65 -7.61 4.76
C GLU A 98 6.10 -6.43 5.63
N LEU A 99 5.24 -5.43 5.85
CA LEU A 99 5.47 -4.36 6.82
C LEU A 99 5.26 -4.80 8.27
N SER A 100 4.81 -6.04 8.50
CA SER A 100 4.40 -6.55 9.82
C SER A 100 3.39 -5.62 10.50
N THR A 101 2.53 -4.96 9.72
CA THR A 101 1.45 -4.11 10.23
C THR A 101 0.56 -4.96 11.14
N LYS A 102 0.03 -4.40 12.24
CA LYS A 102 -0.94 -5.10 13.12
C LYS A 102 -2.35 -4.54 12.99
N LYS A 103 -2.45 -3.26 12.66
CA LYS A 103 -3.71 -2.55 12.43
C LYS A 103 -3.56 -1.64 11.23
N ALA A 104 -4.57 -1.59 10.37
CA ALA A 104 -4.61 -0.64 9.27
C ALA A 104 -6.01 -0.04 9.08
N MET A 105 -6.07 1.22 8.66
CA MET A 105 -7.30 1.81 8.12
C MET A 105 -7.16 1.89 6.61
N MET A 106 -8.10 1.29 5.89
CA MET A 106 -8.12 1.26 4.44
C MET A 106 -9.29 2.09 3.92
N TYR A 107 -9.01 3.04 3.04
CA TYR A 107 -9.99 3.87 2.36
C TYR A 107 -10.03 3.51 0.88
N SER A 108 -11.22 3.29 0.33
CA SER A 108 -11.39 3.04 -1.11
C SER A 108 -12.12 4.20 -1.77
N ILE A 109 -11.54 4.73 -2.84
CA ILE A 109 -12.06 5.87 -3.58
C ILE A 109 -12.13 5.53 -5.07
N ASP A 110 -13.32 5.66 -5.66
CA ASP A 110 -13.50 5.56 -7.10
C ASP A 110 -13.05 6.86 -7.77
N ARG A 111 -12.26 6.76 -8.83
CA ARG A 111 -11.65 7.90 -9.54
C ARG A 111 -12.30 8.03 -10.91
N GLY A 112 -12.59 9.26 -11.31
CA GLY A 112 -13.21 9.58 -12.59
C GLY A 112 -14.76 9.56 -12.59
N ILE A 113 -15.39 9.52 -11.41
CA ILE A 113 -16.84 9.68 -11.27
C ILE A 113 -17.26 11.15 -11.34
N SER A 114 -18.48 11.41 -11.84
CA SER A 114 -19.03 12.77 -12.02
C SER A 114 -20.10 13.15 -10.98
N HIS A 115 -20.13 12.46 -9.85
CA HIS A 115 -21.04 12.71 -8.74
C HIS A 115 -20.33 12.45 -7.40
N PRO A 116 -20.84 13.00 -6.28
CA PRO A 116 -20.31 12.67 -4.96
C PRO A 116 -20.33 11.16 -4.68
N GLN A 117 -19.37 10.70 -3.89
CA GLN A 117 -19.31 9.34 -3.35
C GLN A 117 -19.12 9.38 -1.84
N LEU A 118 -19.58 8.34 -1.16
CA LEU A 118 -19.20 8.07 0.22
C LEU A 118 -17.90 7.27 0.21
N ILE A 119 -16.88 7.79 0.88
CA ILE A 119 -15.62 7.06 1.06
C ILE A 119 -15.83 6.05 2.17
N LYS A 120 -15.72 4.76 1.84
CA LYS A 120 -15.75 3.68 2.82
C LYS A 120 -14.38 3.57 3.48
N CYS A 121 -14.41 3.35 4.79
CA CYS A 121 -13.24 3.06 5.59
C CYS A 121 -13.42 1.69 6.23
N GLU A 122 -12.42 0.83 6.08
CA GLU A 122 -12.39 -0.52 6.63
C GLU A 122 -11.20 -0.63 7.59
N GLU A 123 -11.43 -1.13 8.80
CA GLU A 123 -10.35 -1.48 9.72
C GLU A 123 -9.89 -2.91 9.42
N ILE A 124 -8.59 -3.08 9.20
CA ILE A 124 -7.96 -4.36 8.96
C ILE A 124 -7.07 -4.68 10.16
N THR A 125 -7.33 -5.82 10.81
CA THR A 125 -6.48 -6.35 11.87
C THR A 125 -5.77 -7.58 11.36
N THR A 126 -4.45 -7.47 11.20
CA THR A 126 -3.58 -8.54 10.75
C THR A 126 -3.16 -9.38 11.96
N ILE A 127 -4.03 -10.34 12.32
CA ILE A 127 -3.70 -11.35 13.33
C ILE A 127 -2.58 -12.22 12.77
N ASP A 128 -1.53 -12.41 13.57
CA ASP A 128 -0.36 -13.23 13.28
C ASP A 128 -0.74 -14.62 12.68
N PRO A 129 -0.06 -15.13 11.63
CA PRO A 129 -0.39 -16.41 10.96
C PRO A 129 -0.29 -17.68 11.80
N SER A 130 0.00 -17.64 13.10
CA SER A 130 -0.07 -18.84 13.96
C SER A 130 -1.50 -19.41 14.14
N ILE A 131 -2.53 -18.75 13.60
CA ILE A 131 -3.92 -19.25 13.61
C ILE A 131 -4.48 -19.29 12.19
N GLY A 132 -4.03 -20.27 11.41
CA GLY A 132 -4.78 -20.88 10.31
C GLY A 132 -5.14 -22.29 10.71
N GLY A 133 -6.21 -22.42 11.49
CA GLY A 133 -6.69 -23.70 12.03
C GLY A 133 -7.12 -24.68 10.95
N ASN A 134 -6.98 -25.97 11.30
CA ASN A 134 -7.68 -27.07 10.67
C ASN A 134 -9.17 -26.73 10.47
N SER A 135 -9.67 -26.93 9.26
CA SER A 135 -11.09 -27.19 9.02
C SER A 135 -11.21 -28.25 7.93
N THR A 136 -11.52 -29.47 8.40
CA THR A 136 -12.28 -30.57 7.78
C THR A 136 -12.24 -30.76 6.26
#